data_AF-A0A8K0N2A2-F1
#
_entry.id   AF-A0A8K0N2A2-F1
#
_cell.length_a   1.000
_cell.length_b   1.000
_cell.length_c   1.000
_cell.angle_alpha   90.00
_cell.angle_beta   90.00
_cell.angle_gamma   90.00
#
_symmetry.space_group_name_H-M   'P 1'
#
loop_
_entity.id
_entity.type
_entity.pdbx_description
1 polymer ?
#
loop_
_entity_poly.entity_id
_entity_poly.type
_entity_poly.pdbx_seq_one_letter_code
_entity_poly.pdbx_strand_id
1 'polypeptide(L)' 'MEGVTSFEVDLENKKVVVMGDITPLEVLESVSKVKFAELWVARESSKSALFDEGTNAQT' A
#
# COMPACT_ATOMS: atom_id res chain seq x y z
N MET A 1 19.21 2.00 1.50
CA MET A 1 17.88 2.51 1.15
C MET A 1 17.69 3.79 1.92
N GLU A 2 17.80 4.92 1.25
CA GLU A 2 17.58 6.23 1.86
C GLU A 2 16.07 6.45 2.06
N GLY A 3 15.68 7.24 3.06
CA GLY A 3 14.27 7.54 3.33
C GLY A 3 13.48 6.50 4.12
N VAL A 4 13.98 5.26 4.28
CA VAL A 4 13.35 4.25 5.16
C VAL A 4 13.45 4.68 6.63
N THR A 5 12.32 4.75 7.32
CA THR A 5 12.24 5.07 8.74
C THR A 5 12.09 3.82 9.61
N SER A 6 11.37 2.80 9.13
CA SER A 6 11.19 1.54 9.86
C SER A 6 10.80 0.40 8.92
N PHE A 7 10.95 -0.83 9.43
CA PHE A 7 10.46 -2.02 8.76
C PHE A 7 9.93 -3.02 9.79
N GLU A 8 8.93 -3.79 9.38
CA GLU A 8 8.38 -4.91 10.14
C GLU A 8 8.47 -6.18 9.30
N VAL A 9 8.84 -7.29 9.92
CA VAL A 9 8.96 -8.59 9.25
C VAL A 9 8.02 -9.56 9.92
N ASP A 10 7.07 -10.07 9.16
CA ASP A 10 6.22 -11.18 9.54
C ASP A 10 6.70 -12.43 8.79
N LEU A 11 7.37 -13.31 9.53
CA LEU A 11 7.95 -14.54 8.97
C LEU A 11 6.88 -15.61 8.70
N GLU A 12 5.79 -15.60 9.45
CA GLU A 12 4.69 -16.56 9.28
C GLU A 12 4.00 -16.32 7.94
N ASN A 13 3.69 -15.04 7.66
CA ASN A 13 3.07 -14.63 6.41
C ASN A 13 4.06 -14.28 5.30
N LYS A 14 5.37 -14.41 5.54
CA LYS A 14 6.45 -14.06 4.60
C LYS A 14 6.29 -12.63 4.06
N LYS A 15 5.94 -11.70 4.93
CA LYS A 15 5.67 -10.30 4.62
C LYS A 15 6.74 -9.41 5.20
N VAL A 16 7.09 -8.37 4.44
CA VAL A 16 7.83 -7.23 4.96
C VAL A 16 7.00 -5.98 4.75
N VAL A 17 6.83 -5.18 5.80
CA VAL A 17 6.27 -3.82 5.73
C VAL A 17 7.43 -2.85 5.84
N VAL A 18 7.46 -1.86 4.97
CA VAL A 18 8.48 -0.80 4.99
C VAL A 18 7.76 0.53 5.10
N MET A 19 8.22 1.38 6.02
CA MET A 19 7.73 2.74 6.19
C MET A 19 8.87 3.72 5.96
N GLY A 20 8.56 4.85 5.34
CA GLY A 20 9.53 5.91 5.07
C GLY A 20 9.15 6.73 3.84
N ASP A 21 9.96 7.75 3.55
CA ASP A 21 9.90 8.52 2.30
C ASP A 21 10.73 7.79 1.23
N ILE A 22 10.15 6.74 0.66
CA ILE A 22 10.79 5.88 -0.33
C ILE A 22 9.74 5.34 -1.30
N THR A 23 10.14 5.16 -2.56
CA THR A 23 9.24 4.58 -3.57
C THR A 23 9.13 3.06 -3.36
N PRO A 24 7.92 2.46 -3.34
CA PRO A 24 7.76 1.01 -3.21
C PRO A 24 8.50 0.19 -4.28
N LEU A 25 8.72 0.77 -5.46
CA LEU A 25 9.50 0.15 -6.53
C LEU A 25 10.98 -0.02 -6.17
N GLU A 26 11.63 0.98 -5.57
CA GLU A 26 13.03 0.86 -5.13
C GLU A 26 13.19 -0.20 -4.04
N VAL A 27 12.22 -0.28 -3.13
CA VAL A 27 12.14 -1.34 -2.12
C VAL A 27 12.06 -2.70 -2.81
N LEU A 28 11.14 -2.85 -3.76
CA LEU A 28 10.93 -4.08 -4.51
C LEU A 28 12.19 -4.50 -5.27
N GLU A 29 12.85 -3.58 -5.97
CA GLU A 29 14.10 -3.85 -6.69
C GLU A 29 15.22 -4.30 -5.75
N SER A 30 15.37 -3.66 -4.59
CA SER A 30 16.39 -4.02 -3.61
C SER A 30 16.16 -5.42 -3.03
N VAL A 31 14.91 -5.75 -2.69
CA VAL A 31 14.54 -7.06 -2.12
C VAL A 31 14.64 -8.16 -3.19
N SER A 32 14.24 -7.85 -4.42
CA SER A 32 14.26 -8.78 -5.56
C SER A 32 15.67 -9.27 -5.92
N LYS A 33 16.72 -8.53 -5.55
CA LYS A 33 18.12 -8.95 -5.74
C LYS A 33 18.48 -10.19 -4.93
N VAL A 34 17.84 -10.38 -3.77
CA VAL A 34 18.14 -11.50 -2.86
C VAL A 34 17.03 -12.55 -2.85
N LYS A 35 15.79 -12.17 -3.12
CA LYS A 35 14.65 -13.08 -3.18
C LYS A 35 13.53 -12.47 -4.00
N PHE A 36 12.86 -13.28 -4.82
CA PHE A 36 11.64 -12.87 -5.50
C PHE A 36 10.63 -12.28 -4.50
N ALA A 37 10.19 -11.07 -4.76
CA ALA A 37 9.21 -10.34 -3.97
C ALA A 37 8.23 -9.65 -4.92
N GLU A 38 7.03 -9.36 -4.42
CA GLU A 38 5.98 -8.62 -5.12
C GLU A 38 5.33 -7.66 -4.13
N LEU A 39 4.74 -6.59 -4.65
CA LEU A 39 3.97 -5.67 -3.82
C LEU A 39 2.68 -6.34 -3.34
N TRP A 40 2.38 -6.19 -2.06
CA TRP A 40 1.10 -6.61 -1.52
C TRP A 40 0.02 -5.61 -1.95
N VAL A 41 -0.76 -5.98 -2.96
CA VAL A 41 -1.94 -5.22 -3.37
C VAL A 41 -3.04 -5.50 -2.34
N ALA A 42 -3.18 -4.62 -1.35
CA ALA A 42 -4.42 -4.56 -0.60
C ALA A 42 -5.51 -4.20 -1.62
N ARG A 43 -6.54 -5.05 -1.76
CA ARG A 43 -7.73 -4.69 -2.51
C ARG A 43 -8.40 -3.58 -1.69
N GLU A 44 -7.98 -2.34 -1.92
CA GLU A 44 -8.73 -1.16 -1.49
C GLU A 44 -10.13 -1.41 -2.04
N SER A 45 -11.09 -1.71 -1.16
CA SER A 45 -12.49 -1.85 -1.53
C SER A 45 -12.83 -0.60 -2.33
N SER A 46 -12.98 -0.75 -3.65
CA SER A 46 -13.17 0.36 -4.57
C SER A 46 -14.23 1.29 -3.99
N LYS A 47 -13.82 2.45 -3.45
CA LYS A 47 -14.77 3.45 -3.00
C LYS A 47 -15.27 4.14 -4.27
N SER A 48 -16.13 3.45 -5.01
CA SER A 48 -16.87 4.04 -6.11
C SER A 48 -17.87 5.01 -5.49
N ALA A 49 -17.52 6.29 -5.53
CA ALA A 49 -18.37 7.47 -5.45
C ALA A 49 -19.75 7.29 -4.77
N LEU A 50 -19.82 7.70 -3.50
CA LEU A 50 -21.06 8.20 -2.92
C LEU A 50 -21.38 9.52 -3.65
N PHE A 51 -22.32 9.49 -4.59
CA PHE A 51 -23.01 10.69 -5.04
C PHE A 51 -24.10 10.99 -4.00
N ASP A 52 -23.75 11.80 -3.00
CA ASP A 52 -24.72 12.52 -2.19
C ASP A 52 -24.89 13.91 -2.79
N GLU A 53 -25.92 14.11 -3.61
CA GLU A 53 -26.50 15.44 -3.80
C GLU A 53 -27.95 15.38 -3.33
N GLY A 54 -28.14 15.74 -2.07
CA GLY A 54 -29.45 16.13 -1.58
C GLY A 54 -29.82 17.49 -2.16
N THR A 55 -30.90 17.54 -2.96
CA THR A 55 -31.72 18.74 -3.08
C THR A 55 -33.13 18.39 -2.61
N ASN A 56 -33.46 18.94 -1.45
CA ASN A 56 -34.81 19.17 -0.95
C ASN A 56 -35.59 20.03 -1.95
N ALA A 57 -36.71 19.52 -2.46
CA ALA A 57 -37.84 20.35 -2.87
C ALA A 57 -39.17 19.61 -2.69
N GLN A 58 -39.93 20.14 -1.75
CA GLN A 58 -41.35 19.94 -1.48
C GLN A 58 -42.24 20.28 -2.69
N THR A 59 -43.15 19.39 -3.07
CA THR A 59 -44.62 19.60 -3.30
C THR A 59 -45.28 18.26 -3.56
#